data_AF-A0A3A0ESQ1-F1
#
_entry.id   AF-A0A3A0ESQ1-F1
#
_cell.length_a   1.000
_cell.length_b   1.000
_cell.length_c   1.000
_cell.angle_alpha   90.00
_cell.angle_beta   90.00
_cell.angle_gamma   90.00
#
_symmetry.space_group_name_H-M   'P 1'
#
loop_
_entity.id
_entity.type
_entity.pdbx_description
1 polymer ?
#
loop_
_entity_poly.entity_id
_entity_poly.type
_entity_poly.pdbx_seq_one_letter_code
_entity_poly.pdbx_strand_id
1 'polypeptide(L)'
;MNVATGSRAGVRRDRPAASVPTRRNDYRARSHPAWWAFLMHRLSGVALAAFLPLHFWALGQALHGEAALDGFLRFADRPLFKFGEWILVVLLAVHLTGGLRLLVIEFRPWSGLRKNWIAAVAGAGLAAGLAFALALVG
;
A
#
# COMPACT_ATOMS: atom_id res chain seq x y z
N MET A 1 24.54 -83.15 -18.77
CA MET A 1 24.36 -82.08 -17.76
C MET A 1 23.72 -80.89 -18.45
N ASN A 2 22.61 -80.42 -17.89
CA ASN A 2 21.67 -79.45 -18.44
C ASN A 2 22.00 -78.05 -17.92
N VAL A 3 22.11 -77.03 -18.77
CA VAL A 3 21.92 -75.61 -18.36
C VAL A 3 21.25 -74.84 -19.50
N ALA A 4 19.96 -74.58 -19.31
CA ALA A 4 19.19 -73.52 -19.95
C ALA A 4 19.86 -72.15 -19.73
N THR A 5 19.64 -71.15 -20.59
CA THR A 5 18.83 -69.94 -20.32
C THR A 5 19.69 -68.78 -20.86
N GLY A 6 19.25 -67.72 -21.52
CA GLY A 6 17.92 -67.19 -21.72
C GLY A 6 18.01 -66.00 -22.68
N SER A 7 16.94 -65.85 -23.44
CA SER A 7 16.58 -64.67 -24.23
C SER A 7 16.72 -63.39 -23.41
N ARG A 8 17.51 -62.41 -23.88
CA ARG A 8 17.42 -61.02 -23.41
C ARG A 8 16.56 -60.22 -24.38
N ALA A 9 15.25 -60.47 -24.31
CA ALA A 9 14.24 -59.54 -24.79
C ALA A 9 14.15 -58.34 -23.85
N GLY A 10 14.14 -57.15 -24.44
CA GLY A 10 13.35 -56.00 -24.02
C GLY A 10 13.46 -55.53 -22.57
N VAL A 11 14.18 -54.42 -22.38
CA VAL A 11 13.66 -53.34 -21.52
C VAL A 11 13.99 -52.01 -22.20
N ARG A 12 13.11 -51.57 -23.12
CA ARG A 12 12.97 -50.12 -23.36
C ARG A 12 12.51 -49.54 -22.03
N ARG A 13 13.40 -48.80 -21.39
CA ARG A 13 13.05 -48.06 -20.17
C ARG A 13 12.19 -46.88 -20.60
N ASP A 14 10.89 -47.05 -20.48
CA ASP A 14 9.94 -45.95 -20.54
C ASP A 14 10.30 -45.02 -19.38
N ARG A 15 11.03 -43.95 -19.70
CA ARG A 15 11.30 -42.89 -18.74
C ARG A 15 9.96 -42.24 -18.41
N PRO A 16 9.48 -42.27 -17.16
CA PRO A 16 8.33 -41.44 -16.80
C PRO A 16 8.75 -39.99 -17.06
N ALA A 17 8.02 -39.31 -17.94
CA ALA A 17 8.20 -37.89 -18.19
C ALA A 17 8.18 -37.17 -16.84
N ALA A 18 9.30 -36.54 -16.48
CA ALA A 18 9.41 -35.76 -15.26
C ALA A 18 8.24 -34.76 -15.25
N SER A 19 7.35 -34.90 -14.27
CA SER A 19 6.26 -33.96 -14.05
C SER A 19 6.89 -32.59 -13.81
N VAL A 20 6.81 -31.71 -14.81
CA VAL A 20 7.24 -30.31 -14.69
C VAL A 20 6.48 -29.75 -13.48
N PRO A 21 7.17 -29.28 -12.43
CA PRO A 21 6.49 -28.66 -11.31
C PRO A 21 5.88 -27.35 -11.83
N THR A 22 4.62 -27.41 -12.24
CA THR A 22 3.83 -26.21 -12.50
C THR A 22 3.78 -25.47 -11.17
N ARG A 23 4.53 -24.37 -11.07
CA ARG A 23 4.55 -23.49 -9.92
C ARG A 23 3.13 -22.90 -9.79
N ARG A 24 2.22 -23.62 -9.13
CA ARG A 24 0.88 -23.12 -8.84
C ARG A 24 1.06 -21.84 -8.06
N ASN A 25 0.41 -20.78 -8.54
CA ASN A 25 0.36 -19.49 -7.88
C ASN A 25 -0.53 -19.64 -6.64
N ASP A 26 0.01 -20.31 -5.62
CA ASP A 26 -0.66 -20.55 -4.38
C ASP A 26 -0.89 -19.19 -3.70
N TYR A 27 -2.15 -18.87 -3.45
CA TYR A 27 -2.58 -17.64 -2.77
C TYR A 27 -1.91 -17.44 -1.39
N ARG A 28 -1.25 -18.47 -0.85
CA ARG A 28 -0.41 -18.45 0.37
C ARG A 28 0.87 -17.62 0.24
N ALA A 29 1.30 -17.22 -0.96
CA ALA A 29 2.44 -16.32 -1.15
C ALA A 29 2.07 -14.82 -1.05
N ARG A 30 0.80 -14.47 -0.85
CA ARG A 30 0.29 -13.08 -0.94
C ARG A 30 0.11 -12.36 0.41
N SER A 31 0.40 -13.00 1.54
CA SER A 31 0.28 -12.40 2.86
C SER A 31 1.57 -11.70 3.31
N HIS A 32 2.31 -11.06 2.39
CA HIS A 32 3.43 -10.21 2.79
C HIS A 32 2.88 -8.84 3.21
N PRO A 33 3.00 -8.44 4.49
CA PRO A 33 2.58 -7.12 4.95
C PRO A 33 3.22 -5.98 4.14
N ALA A 34 4.39 -6.25 3.56
CA ALA A 34 5.10 -5.36 2.67
C ALA A 34 4.34 -5.05 1.36
N TRP A 35 3.57 -6.00 0.80
CA TRP A 35 2.78 -5.77 -0.42
C TRP A 35 1.58 -4.87 -0.15
N TRP A 36 0.89 -5.09 0.97
CA TRP A 36 -0.17 -4.20 1.43
C TRP A 36 0.34 -2.79 1.71
N ALA A 37 1.48 -2.64 2.40
CA ALA A 37 2.09 -1.33 2.64
C ALA A 37 2.43 -0.59 1.34
N PHE A 38 2.95 -1.30 0.33
CA PHE A 38 3.22 -0.74 -0.99
C PHE A 38 1.94 -0.30 -1.72
N LEU A 39 0.90 -1.15 -1.71
CA LEU A 39 -0.37 -0.83 -2.34
C LEU A 39 -1.04 0.38 -1.68
N MET A 40 -1.07 0.43 -0.34
CA MET A 40 -1.63 1.54 0.41
C MET A 40 -0.88 2.84 0.14
N HIS A 41 0.45 2.83 0.08
CA HIS A 41 1.27 4.01 -0.26
C HIS A 41 0.97 4.55 -1.67
N ARG A 42 0.79 3.65 -2.64
CA ARG A 42 0.51 4.04 -4.03
C ARG A 42 -0.92 4.55 -4.19
N LEU A 43 -1.89 3.86 -3.57
CA LEU A 43 -3.29 4.27 -3.58
C LEU A 43 -3.48 5.61 -2.86
N SER A 44 -2.79 5.83 -1.73
CA SER A 44 -2.84 7.11 -1.03
C SER A 44 -2.23 8.24 -1.83
N GLY A 45 -1.13 7.97 -2.55
CA GLY A 45 -0.55 8.94 -3.49
C GLY A 45 -1.51 9.33 -4.63
N VAL A 46 -2.21 8.36 -5.22
CA VAL A 46 -3.22 8.62 -6.28
C VAL A 46 -4.38 9.44 -5.74
N ALA A 47 -4.89 9.10 -4.54
CA ALA A 47 -5.97 9.85 -3.91
C ALA A 47 -5.56 11.29 -3.58
N LEU A 48 -4.34 11.51 -3.07
CA LEU A 48 -3.79 12.85 -2.83
C LEU A 48 -3.57 13.63 -4.13
N ALA A 49 -3.09 12.96 -5.18
CA ALA A 49 -2.91 13.59 -6.50
C ALA A 49 -4.26 14.04 -7.09
N ALA A 50 -5.33 13.27 -6.90
CA ALA A 50 -6.68 13.66 -7.29
C ALA A 50 -7.26 14.80 -6.41
N PHE A 51 -6.82 14.89 -5.15
CA PHE A 51 -7.18 15.99 -4.26
C PHE A 51 -6.54 17.32 -4.66
N LEU A 52 -5.34 17.34 -5.25
CA LEU A 52 -4.66 18.58 -5.65
C LEU A 52 -5.49 19.49 -6.58
N PRO A 53 -6.06 18.99 -7.70
CA PRO A 53 -6.95 19.78 -8.54
C PRO A 53 -8.18 20.32 -7.81
N LEU A 54 -8.79 19.49 -6.96
CA LEU A 54 -9.95 19.88 -6.14
C LEU A 54 -9.56 21.02 -5.18
N HIS A 55 -8.39 20.92 -4.57
CA HIS A 55 -7.86 21.93 -3.64
C HIS A 55 -7.58 23.26 -4.35
N PHE A 56 -6.98 23.24 -5.54
CA PHE A 56 -6.78 24.46 -6.33
C PHE A 56 -8.09 25.08 -6.77
N TRP A 57 -9.11 24.28 -7.09
CA TRP A 57 -10.43 24.81 -7.40
C TRP A 57 -11.09 25.49 -6.19
N ALA A 58 -10.94 24.91 -4.99
CA ALA A 58 -11.38 25.54 -3.74
C ALA A 58 -10.67 26.89 -3.50
N LEU A 59 -9.34 26.94 -3.66
CA LEU A 59 -8.57 28.19 -3.58
C LEU A 59 -9.00 29.20 -4.66
N GLY A 60 -9.39 28.72 -5.85
CA GLY A 60 -9.95 29.54 -6.91
C GLY A 60 -11.23 30.27 -6.50
N GLN A 61 -12.06 29.71 -5.61
CA GLN A 61 -13.25 30.40 -5.10
C GLN A 61 -12.90 31.66 -4.30
N ALA A 62 -11.75 31.67 -3.62
CA ALA A 62 -11.27 32.86 -2.91
C ALA A 62 -10.94 34.03 -3.86
N LEU A 63 -10.58 33.73 -5.11
CA LEU A 63 -10.32 34.75 -6.14
C LEU A 63 -11.60 35.32 -6.77
N HIS A 64 -12.74 34.65 -6.64
CA HIS A 64 -14.04 35.08 -7.18
C HIS A 64 -14.81 36.00 -6.22
N GLY A 65 -14.25 36.31 -5.05
CA GLY A 65 -14.81 37.23 -4.05
C GLY A 65 -15.36 36.52 -2.81
N GLU A 66 -15.59 37.30 -1.75
CA GLU A 66 -16.02 36.80 -0.43
C GLU A 66 -17.29 35.96 -0.49
N ALA A 67 -18.30 36.35 -1.28
CA ALA A 67 -19.56 35.62 -1.36
C ALA A 67 -19.42 34.19 -1.94
N ALA A 68 -18.51 34.00 -2.92
CA ALA A 68 -18.24 32.69 -3.50
C ALA A 68 -17.46 31.79 -2.53
N LEU A 69 -16.51 32.38 -1.80
CA LEU A 69 -15.77 31.69 -0.74
C LEU A 69 -16.68 31.30 0.43
N ASP A 70 -17.55 32.20 0.87
CA ASP A 70 -18.47 31.96 1.99
C ASP A 70 -19.50 30.87 1.67
N GLY A 71 -19.97 30.82 0.42
CA GLY A 71 -20.78 29.72 -0.10
C GLY A 71 -20.03 28.38 -0.11
N PHE A 72 -18.75 28.38 -0.48
CA PHE A 72 -17.90 27.19 -0.43
C PHE A 72 -17.62 26.74 1.02
N LEU A 73 -17.31 27.66 1.92
CA LEU A 73 -17.06 27.37 3.33
C LEU A 73 -18.29 26.77 4.02
N ARG A 74 -19.49 27.30 3.77
CA ARG A 74 -20.74 26.71 4.26
C ARG A 74 -21.01 25.31 3.72
N PHE A 75 -20.54 25.03 2.50
CA PHE A 75 -20.65 23.69 1.91
C PHE A 75 -19.61 22.72 2.49
N ALA A 76 -18.39 23.20 2.72
CA ALA A 76 -17.30 22.45 3.36
C ALA A 76 -17.54 22.22 4.85
N ASP A 77 -18.34 23.03 5.53
CA ASP A 77 -18.69 22.85 6.95
C ASP A 77 -19.62 21.64 7.19
N ARG A 78 -20.12 21.02 6.12
CA ARG A 78 -20.93 19.80 6.22
C ARG A 78 -20.11 18.66 6.87
N PRO A 79 -20.73 17.83 7.72
CA PRO A 79 -20.03 16.76 8.44
C PRO A 79 -19.36 15.73 7.51
N LEU A 80 -19.88 15.56 6.29
CA LEU A 80 -19.26 14.70 5.27
C LEU A 80 -17.89 15.22 4.80
N PHE A 81 -17.73 16.54 4.66
CA PHE A 81 -16.46 17.15 4.30
C PHE A 81 -15.43 17.04 5.42
N LYS A 82 -15.86 17.23 6.66
CA LYS A 82 -15.02 17.00 7.86
C LYS A 82 -14.50 15.56 7.92
N PHE A 83 -15.32 14.57 7.55
CA PHE A 83 -14.86 13.18 7.41
C PHE A 83 -13.88 13.00 6.25
N GLY A 84 -14.10 13.69 5.13
CA GLY A 84 -13.18 13.74 4.00
C GLY A 84 -11.81 14.31 4.37
N GLU A 85 -11.78 15.39 5.16
CA GLU A 85 -10.56 15.98 5.71
C GLU A 85 -9.80 14.97 6.58
N TRP A 86 -10.50 14.24 7.44
CA TRP A 86 -9.88 13.17 8.24
C TRP A 86 -9.26 12.08 7.35
N ILE A 87 -9.98 11.60 6.33
CA ILE A 87 -9.44 10.64 5.36
C ILE A 87 -8.20 11.20 4.67
N LEU A 88 -8.23 12.47 4.25
CA LEU A 88 -7.09 13.12 3.58
C LEU A 88 -5.86 13.17 4.48
N VAL A 89 -6.02 13.50 5.76
CA VAL A 89 -4.91 13.50 6.74
C VAL A 89 -4.32 12.09 6.89
N VAL A 90 -5.16 11.06 6.99
CA VAL A 90 -4.71 9.66 7.07
C VAL A 90 -3.97 9.23 5.80
N LEU A 91 -4.51 9.54 4.62
CA LEU A 91 -3.87 9.22 3.33
C LEU A 91 -2.51 9.92 3.20
N LEU A 92 -2.45 11.20 3.59
CA LEU A 92 -1.21 11.98 3.61
C LEU A 92 -0.17 11.34 4.55
N ALA A 93 -0.57 10.98 5.77
CA ALA A 93 0.31 10.32 6.72
C ALA A 93 0.85 9.00 6.15
N VAL A 94 -0.01 8.13 5.62
CA VAL A 94 0.39 6.86 4.99
C VAL A 94 1.31 7.09 3.79
N HIS A 95 1.03 8.09 2.95
CA HIS A 95 1.84 8.39 1.78
C HIS A 95 3.24 8.87 2.16
N LEU A 96 3.34 9.88 3.04
CA LEU A 96 4.61 10.42 3.52
C LEU A 96 5.44 9.35 4.22
N THR A 97 4.80 8.50 5.02
CA THR A 97 5.42 7.36 5.70
C THR A 97 6.06 6.38 4.73
N GLY A 98 5.30 5.99 3.69
CA GLY A 98 5.79 5.08 2.66
C GLY A 98 6.97 5.67 1.88
N GLY A 99 6.88 6.96 1.53
CA GLY A 99 7.93 7.68 0.81
C GLY A 99 9.21 7.86 1.64
N LEU A 100 9.07 8.23 2.92
CA LEU A 100 10.20 8.38 3.83
C LEU A 100 10.92 7.05 4.06
N ARG A 101 10.18 5.94 4.20
CA ARG A 101 10.76 4.59 4.28
C ARG A 101 11.61 4.26 3.04
N LEU A 102 11.12 4.59 1.84
CA LEU A 102 11.83 4.35 0.58
C LEU A 102 13.11 5.21 0.51
N LEU A 103 13.01 6.51 0.81
CA LEU A 103 14.15 7.43 0.83
C LEU A 103 15.25 6.99 1.82
N VAL A 104 14.87 6.56 3.02
CA VAL A 104 15.83 6.08 4.02
C VAL A 104 16.53 4.79 3.57
N ILE A 105 15.85 3.90 2.85
CA ILE A 105 16.47 2.67 2.32
C ILE A 105 17.46 3.00 1.20
N GLU A 106 17.15 3.98 0.35
CA GLU A 106 17.98 4.33 -0.81
C GLU A 106 19.20 5.20 -0.44
N PHE A 107 19.02 6.20 0.44
CA PHE A 107 20.07 7.16 0.76
C PHE A 107 21.01 6.74 1.90
N ARG A 108 20.71 5.67 2.65
CA ARG A 108 21.54 5.24 3.79
C ARG A 108 22.39 4.01 3.44
N PRO A 109 23.73 4.09 3.52
CA PRO A 109 24.53 2.89 3.60
C PRO A 109 24.33 2.27 4.99
N TRP A 110 23.78 1.06 5.05
CA TRP A 110 23.96 0.04 6.12
C TRP A 110 22.91 -0.17 7.25
N SER A 111 22.88 -1.46 7.65
CA SER A 111 22.68 -2.18 8.94
C SER A 111 21.47 -1.86 9.82
N GLY A 112 20.44 -2.70 9.67
CA GLY A 112 19.62 -3.22 10.76
C GLY A 112 18.87 -2.22 11.65
N LEU A 113 17.56 -2.03 11.40
CA LEU A 113 16.50 -1.77 12.39
C LEU A 113 15.14 -1.64 11.69
N ARG A 114 14.77 -2.66 10.90
CA ARG A 114 13.55 -2.64 10.07
C ARG A 114 12.23 -2.57 10.85
N LYS A 115 12.22 -2.96 12.14
CA LYS A 115 11.00 -3.07 12.97
C LYS A 115 10.61 -1.76 13.68
N ASN A 116 11.57 -0.98 14.18
CA ASN A 116 11.28 0.19 15.01
C ASN A 116 10.72 1.37 14.20
N TRP A 117 11.15 1.52 12.95
CA TRP A 117 10.65 2.57 12.05
C TRP A 117 9.20 2.33 11.61
N ILE A 118 8.79 1.07 11.41
CA ILE A 118 7.39 0.76 11.08
C ILE A 118 6.48 1.14 12.25
N ALA A 119 6.89 0.83 13.49
CA ALA A 119 6.14 1.16 14.70
C ALA A 119 6.10 2.67 14.98
N ALA A 120 7.22 3.38 14.84
CA ALA A 120 7.29 4.82 15.07
C ALA A 120 6.39 5.60 14.11
N VAL A 121 6.36 5.19 12.84
CA VAL A 121 5.61 5.92 11.83
C VAL A 121 4.13 5.50 11.79
N ALA A 122 3.80 4.22 12.08
CA ALA A 122 2.42 3.83 12.37
C ALA A 122 1.88 4.57 13.60
N GLY A 123 2.71 4.74 14.64
CA GLY A 123 2.38 5.52 15.83
C GLY A 123 2.15 7.00 15.52
N ALA A 124 2.97 7.62 14.67
CA ALA A 124 2.80 9.02 14.26
C ALA A 124 1.52 9.22 13.43
N GLY A 125 1.21 8.31 12.50
CA GLY A 125 -0.04 8.34 11.74
C GLY A 125 -1.28 8.14 12.62
N LEU A 126 -1.20 7.22 13.59
CA LEU A 126 -2.27 6.99 14.56
C LEU A 126 -2.45 8.20 15.49
N ALA A 127 -1.35 8.79 15.97
CA ALA A 127 -1.38 9.97 16.83
C ALA A 127 -1.95 11.19 16.10
N ALA A 128 -1.57 11.41 14.84
CA ALA A 128 -2.13 12.47 14.01
C ALA A 128 -3.64 12.25 13.75
N GLY A 129 -4.04 11.02 13.45
CA GLY A 129 -5.45 10.66 13.25
C GLY A 129 -6.29 10.82 14.53
N LEU A 130 -5.74 10.44 15.70
CA LEU A 130 -6.39 10.61 17.00
C LEU A 130 -6.46 12.08 17.43
N ALA A 131 -5.38 12.84 17.25
CA ALA A 131 -5.34 14.27 17.56
C ALA A 131 -6.37 15.04 16.73
N PHE A 132 -6.51 14.70 15.44
CA PHE A 132 -7.52 15.33 14.59
C PHE A 132 -8.94 14.88 14.95
N ALA A 133 -9.15 13.60 15.27
CA ALA A 133 -10.45 13.12 15.75
C ALA A 133 -10.89 13.82 17.04
N LEU A 134 -9.95 14.05 17.98
CA LEU A 134 -10.18 14.87 19.18
C LEU A 134 -10.51 16.32 18.83
N ALA A 135 -9.80 16.92 17.88
CA ALA A 135 -10.06 18.29 17.42
C ALA A 135 -11.41 18.45 16.68
N LEU A 136 -12.00 17.37 16.19
CA LEU A 136 -13.31 17.39 15.53
C LEU A 136 -14.48 17.16 16.50
N VAL A 137 -14.19 16.61 17.69
CA VAL A 137 -15.16 16.25 18.72
C VAL A 137 -15.21 17.29 19.85
N GLY A 138 -14.12 18.02 20.10
CA GLY A 138 -14.05 19.15 21.04
C GLY A 138 -14.44 20.47 20.40
#